data_AF-A0A8J9Y824-F1
#
_entry.id   AF-A0A8J9Y824-F1
#
_cell.length_a   1.000
_cell.length_b   1.000
_cell.length_c   1.000
_cell.angle_alpha   90.00
_cell.angle_beta   90.00
_cell.angle_gamma   90.00
#
_symmetry.space_group_name_H-M   'P 1'
#
loop_
_entity.id
_entity.type
_entity.pdbx_description
1 polymer ?
#
loop_
_entity_poly.entity_id
_entity_poly.type
_entity_poly.pdbx_seq_one_letter_code
_entity_poly.pdbx_strand_id
1 'polypeptide(L)'
;MQRTKFIALLMSRSRCHDVAKRGLIFPPTSLYGTFVAIAVPLDIPDRNVFVSYNFESNYSVVTNITQIDEVIFPNLPVISARHTRSITRELAYTALETKFKEHGMNGKECLLRNICEAAETPLHHNGLLGHIMHIVFTPSSSKDENLDDIYYEAEASGLRGDCDKYMDLCPYSLFDIITRLVEVRH
;
A
#
# COMPACT_ATOMS: atom_id res chain seq x y z
N MET A 1 7.83 10.35 -67.97
CA MET A 1 6.92 9.31 -67.45
C MET A 1 7.49 8.79 -66.12
N GLN A 2 7.22 9.51 -65.02
CA GLN A 2 7.68 9.20 -63.67
C GLN A 2 6.71 8.23 -63.01
N ARG A 3 7.20 7.06 -62.56
CA ARG A 3 6.43 6.13 -61.73
C ARG A 3 6.71 6.42 -60.27
N THR A 4 5.82 7.17 -59.62
CA THR A 4 5.85 7.39 -58.17
C THR A 4 5.42 6.09 -57.47
N LYS A 5 6.31 5.46 -56.70
CA LYS A 5 5.97 4.33 -55.83
C LYS A 5 5.47 4.88 -54.49
N PHE A 6 4.20 4.70 -54.18
CA PHE A 6 3.67 4.90 -52.85
C PHE A 6 4.03 3.69 -51.97
N ILE A 7 4.84 3.90 -50.94
CA ILE A 7 5.05 2.93 -49.86
C ILE A 7 3.97 3.19 -48.82
N ALA A 8 2.97 2.31 -48.78
CA ALA A 8 1.99 2.30 -47.70
C ALA A 8 2.60 1.59 -46.49
N LEU A 9 2.87 2.34 -45.42
CA LEU A 9 3.28 1.78 -44.14
C LEU A 9 2.03 1.21 -43.44
N LEU A 10 1.82 -0.10 -43.55
CA LEU A 10 0.80 -0.81 -42.77
C LEU A 10 1.25 -0.84 -41.30
N MET A 11 0.66 0.03 -40.49
CA MET A 11 0.73 -0.05 -39.03
C MET A 11 0.06 -1.37 -38.59
N SER A 12 0.86 -2.40 -38.34
CA SER A 12 0.40 -3.62 -37.67
C SER A 12 -0.14 -3.22 -36.29
N ARG A 13 -1.43 -3.47 -36.03
CA ARG A 13 -1.99 -3.36 -34.68
C ARG A 13 -1.10 -4.16 -33.73
N SER A 14 -0.52 -3.49 -32.74
CA SER A 14 0.13 -4.13 -31.60
C SER A 14 -0.86 -5.15 -31.04
N ARG A 15 -0.50 -6.44 -31.06
CA ARG A 15 -1.29 -7.46 -30.37
C ARG A 15 -1.28 -7.05 -28.89
N CYS A 16 -2.45 -6.73 -28.36
CA CYS A 16 -2.63 -6.60 -26.92
C CYS A 16 -2.22 -7.96 -26.33
N HIS A 17 -1.10 -8.00 -25.62
CA HIS A 17 -0.70 -9.21 -24.92
C HIS A 17 -1.72 -9.44 -23.80
N ASP A 18 -2.54 -10.47 -23.95
CA ASP A 18 -3.41 -10.95 -22.90
C ASP A 18 -2.51 -11.59 -21.83
N VAL A 19 -2.11 -10.80 -20.84
CA VAL A 19 -1.28 -11.27 -19.73
C VAL A 19 -2.15 -12.21 -18.90
N ALA A 20 -2.00 -13.51 -19.14
CA ALA A 20 -2.64 -14.54 -18.31
C ALA A 20 -2.19 -14.35 -16.86
N LYS A 21 -3.16 -14.04 -15.98
CA LYS A 21 -2.91 -13.82 -14.56
C LYS A 21 -2.37 -15.11 -13.94
N ARG A 22 -1.11 -15.07 -13.48
CA ARG A 22 -0.45 -16.21 -12.83
C ARG A 22 -0.70 -16.13 -11.33
N GLY A 23 -1.40 -17.12 -10.79
CA GLY A 23 -1.47 -17.33 -9.35
C GLY A 23 -0.23 -18.09 -8.87
N LEU A 24 0.36 -17.67 -7.77
CA LEU A 24 1.45 -18.38 -7.12
C LEU A 24 0.84 -19.51 -6.26
N ILE A 25 0.61 -20.68 -6.88
CA ILE A 25 0.15 -21.89 -6.17
C ILE A 25 1.34 -22.82 -6.06
N PHE A 26 1.73 -23.12 -4.82
CA PHE A 26 2.86 -23.98 -4.52
C PHE A 26 2.42 -25.45 -4.48
N PRO A 27 3.26 -26.41 -4.89
CA PRO A 27 2.95 -27.83 -4.78
C PRO A 27 2.76 -28.23 -3.31
N PRO A 28 1.90 -29.22 -3.02
CA PRO A 28 1.73 -29.74 -1.67
C PRO A 28 3.10 -30.21 -1.17
N THR A 29 3.44 -29.86 0.08
CA THR A 29 4.76 -30.01 0.76
C THR A 29 5.76 -28.85 0.65
N SER A 30 5.45 -27.76 -0.07
CA SER A 30 6.32 -26.58 -0.04
C SER A 30 6.24 -25.86 1.32
N LEU A 31 7.37 -25.33 1.77
CA LEU A 31 7.46 -24.51 2.98
C LEU A 31 7.78 -23.07 2.58
N TYR A 32 7.05 -22.13 3.17
CA TYR A 32 7.36 -20.71 3.11
C TYR A 32 8.15 -20.32 4.35
N GLY A 33 9.42 -19.98 4.16
CA GLY A 33 10.30 -19.47 5.21
C GLY A 33 10.29 -17.94 5.22
N THR A 34 10.09 -17.36 6.40
CA THR A 34 10.20 -15.92 6.65
C THR A 34 11.36 -15.70 7.61
N PHE A 35 12.26 -14.80 7.28
CA PHE A 35 13.41 -14.43 8.10
C PHE A 35 13.39 -12.92 8.34
N VAL A 36 13.35 -12.52 9.62
CA VAL A 36 13.36 -11.12 10.05
C VAL A 36 14.56 -10.91 10.96
N ALA A 37 15.45 -10.00 10.58
CA ALA A 37 16.61 -9.63 11.37
C ALA A 37 16.53 -8.16 11.78
N ILE A 38 16.59 -7.90 13.09
CA ILE A 38 16.63 -6.55 13.66
C ILE A 38 18.05 -6.33 14.18
N ALA A 39 18.79 -5.39 13.60
CA ALA A 39 20.14 -5.02 14.03
C ALA A 39 20.12 -3.64 14.70
N VAL A 40 20.49 -3.60 15.98
CA VAL A 40 20.56 -2.38 16.79
C VAL A 40 22.03 -2.06 17.05
N PRO A 41 22.53 -0.87 16.65
CA PRO A 41 23.87 -0.43 17.00
C PRO A 41 23.99 -0.17 18.51
N LEU A 42 25.12 -0.55 19.11
CA LEU A 42 25.46 -0.18 20.48
C LEU A 42 26.55 0.89 20.45
N ASP A 43 26.28 2.05 21.06
CA ASP A 43 27.28 3.10 21.22
C ASP A 43 28.28 2.72 22.32
N ILE A 44 29.47 2.28 21.88
CA ILE A 44 30.61 1.96 22.74
C ILE A 44 31.82 2.75 22.20
N PRO A 45 32.60 3.43 23.07
CA PRO A 45 33.82 4.12 22.64
C PRO A 45 34.80 3.14 21.95
N ASP A 46 35.40 3.58 20.84
CA ASP A 46 36.43 2.86 20.08
C ASP A 46 36.06 1.49 19.48
N ARG A 47 34.76 1.14 19.44
CA ARG A 47 34.28 -0.14 18.88
C ARG A 47 32.92 0.03 18.22
N ASN A 48 32.78 -0.48 16.98
CA ASN A 48 31.48 -0.61 16.34
C ASN A 48 30.90 -2.00 16.61
N VAL A 49 29.91 -2.08 17.49
CA VAL A 49 29.25 -3.34 17.87
C VAL A 49 27.76 -3.22 17.57
N PHE A 50 27.19 -4.27 16.97
CA PHE A 50 25.76 -4.35 16.69
C PHE A 50 25.18 -5.58 17.37
N VAL A 51 24.00 -5.43 17.97
CA VAL A 51 23.19 -6.54 18.47
C VAL A 51 22.17 -6.89 17.42
N SER A 52 22.16 -8.14 16.96
CA SER A 52 21.16 -8.62 16.00
C SER A 52 20.21 -9.63 16.65
N TYR A 53 18.92 -9.38 16.56
CA TYR A 53 17.86 -10.35 16.84
C TYR A 53 17.39 -10.95 15.52
N ASN A 54 17.56 -12.26 15.36
CA ASN A 54 17.16 -12.97 14.15
C ASN A 54 15.97 -13.88 14.47
N PHE A 55 14.88 -13.70 13.74
CA PHE A 55 13.66 -14.47 13.86
C PHE A 55 13.46 -15.25 12.56
N GLU A 56 13.42 -16.58 12.68
CA GLU A 56 13.12 -17.47 11.56
C GLU A 56 11.77 -18.14 11.82
N SER A 57 10.94 -18.19 10.78
CA SER A 57 9.67 -18.90 10.83
C SER A 57 9.40 -19.64 9.54
N ASN A 58 9.11 -20.94 9.64
CA ASN A 58 8.82 -21.82 8.50
C ASN A 58 7.36 -22.29 8.59
N TYR A 59 6.53 -21.84 7.65
CA TYR A 59 5.12 -22.17 7.58
C TYR A 59 4.83 -23.06 6.37
N SER A 60 3.87 -23.98 6.51
CA SER A 60 3.31 -24.67 5.35
C SER A 60 2.62 -23.67 4.44
N VAL A 61 2.85 -23.78 3.13
CA VAL A 61 2.16 -22.94 2.15
C VAL A 61 0.67 -23.28 2.08
N VAL A 62 -0.13 -22.27 1.78
CA VAL A 62 -1.53 -22.45 1.37
C VAL A 62 -1.58 -23.19 0.03
N THR A 63 -2.26 -24.32 0.01
CA THR A 63 -2.47 -25.11 -1.22
C THR A 63 -3.78 -24.76 -1.92
N ASN A 64 -4.65 -23.98 -1.26
CA ASN A 64 -5.95 -23.57 -1.78
C ASN A 64 -6.21 -22.06 -1.59
N ILE A 65 -6.88 -21.45 -2.58
CA ILE A 65 -7.19 -20.01 -2.62
C ILE A 65 -8.18 -19.61 -1.51
N THR A 66 -9.06 -20.54 -1.11
CA THR A 66 -10.07 -20.29 -0.06
C THR A 66 -9.44 -20.13 1.33
N GLN A 67 -8.29 -20.77 1.59
CA GLN A 67 -7.59 -20.67 2.87
C GLN A 67 -6.95 -19.29 3.08
N ILE A 68 -6.71 -18.55 2.00
CA ILE A 68 -6.09 -17.22 2.04
C ILE A 68 -7.08 -16.16 2.52
N ASP A 69 -8.36 -16.28 2.12
CA ASP A 69 -9.40 -15.30 2.49
C ASP A 69 -9.62 -15.23 4.00
N GLU A 70 -9.66 -16.40 4.65
CA GLU A 70 -9.99 -16.53 6.06
C GLU A 70 -8.89 -15.95 6.98
N VAL A 71 -7.62 -16.07 6.58
CA VAL A 71 -6.49 -15.64 7.40
C VAL A 71 -6.18 -14.15 7.23
N ILE A 72 -6.33 -13.60 6.03
CA ILE A 72 -5.93 -12.21 5.73
C ILE A 72 -7.06 -11.22 6.02
N PHE A 73 -8.33 -11.59 5.83
CA PHE A 73 -9.47 -10.67 5.97
C PHE A 73 -10.60 -11.27 6.83
N PRO A 74 -10.37 -11.50 8.13
CA PRO A 74 -11.44 -11.96 9.01
C PRO A 74 -12.56 -10.91 9.07
N ASN A 75 -13.80 -11.32 8.78
CA ASN A 75 -15.05 -10.54 8.82
C ASN A 75 -15.38 -9.62 7.62
N LEU A 76 -14.68 -9.71 6.49
CA LEU A 76 -15.14 -9.00 5.29
C LEU A 76 -16.29 -9.79 4.61
N PRO A 77 -17.41 -9.15 4.23
CA PRO A 77 -18.50 -9.84 3.56
C PRO A 77 -17.99 -10.46 2.26
N VAL A 78 -18.08 -11.79 2.18
CA VAL A 78 -17.72 -12.59 1.00
C VAL A 78 -18.70 -12.27 -0.13
N ILE A 79 -18.38 -11.26 -0.94
CA ILE A 79 -18.98 -11.16 -2.27
C ILE A 79 -18.26 -12.21 -3.12
N SER A 80 -18.84 -13.41 -3.15
CA SER A 80 -18.48 -14.48 -4.08
C SER A 80 -18.48 -13.92 -5.51
N ALA A 81 -17.30 -13.78 -6.09
CA ALA A 81 -16.97 -14.25 -7.45
C ALA A 81 -15.69 -13.57 -7.93
N ARG A 82 -14.59 -14.33 -8.00
CA ARG A 82 -13.69 -14.40 -9.17
C ARG A 82 -13.22 -13.11 -9.86
N HIS A 83 -13.26 -11.93 -9.24
CA HIS A 83 -12.54 -10.76 -9.70
C HIS A 83 -11.26 -10.70 -8.88
N THR A 84 -10.21 -11.23 -9.49
CA THR A 84 -8.79 -11.07 -9.17
C THR A 84 -8.54 -10.06 -8.04
N ARG A 85 -7.99 -10.54 -6.91
CA ARG A 85 -7.58 -9.72 -5.75
C ARG A 85 -6.51 -8.70 -6.13
N SER A 86 -6.87 -7.70 -6.92
CA SER A 86 -6.28 -6.37 -6.77
C SER A 86 -6.80 -5.87 -5.44
N ILE A 87 -5.90 -5.46 -4.56
CA ILE A 87 -6.29 -4.67 -3.39
C ILE A 87 -6.92 -3.40 -3.96
N THR A 88 -8.25 -3.31 -3.89
CA THR A 88 -8.99 -2.12 -4.29
C THR A 88 -8.82 -1.06 -3.22
N ARG A 89 -8.95 0.20 -3.60
CA ARG A 89 -8.84 1.31 -2.67
C ARG A 89 -10.04 1.32 -1.72
N GLU A 90 -11.22 0.90 -2.18
CA GLU A 90 -12.39 0.64 -1.34
C GLU A 90 -12.09 -0.38 -0.23
N LEU A 91 -11.42 -1.49 -0.58
CA LEU A 91 -11.04 -2.52 0.39
C LEU A 91 -10.01 -1.98 1.38
N ALA A 92 -8.97 -1.30 0.89
CA ALA A 92 -7.94 -0.72 1.74
C ALA A 92 -8.54 0.29 2.74
N TYR A 93 -9.46 1.14 2.28
CA TYR A 93 -10.12 2.14 3.11
C TYR A 93 -11.05 1.51 4.13
N THR A 94 -11.83 0.51 3.73
CA THR A 94 -12.67 -0.25 4.67
C THR A 94 -11.83 -0.89 5.78
N ALA A 95 -10.70 -1.50 5.42
CA ALA A 95 -9.78 -2.10 6.39
C ALA A 95 -9.17 -1.04 7.33
N LEU A 96 -8.68 0.08 6.80
CA LEU A 96 -8.11 1.17 7.59
C LEU A 96 -9.14 1.79 8.53
N GLU A 97 -10.33 2.11 8.04
CA GLU A 97 -11.43 2.63 8.86
C GLU A 97 -11.80 1.69 10.00
N THR A 98 -11.83 0.38 9.73
CA THR A 98 -12.10 -0.65 10.74
C THR A 98 -10.98 -0.68 11.79
N LYS A 99 -9.72 -0.63 11.37
CA LYS A 99 -8.58 -0.59 12.29
C LYS A 99 -8.56 0.66 13.15
N PHE A 100 -8.85 1.82 12.58
CA PHE A 100 -9.00 3.04 13.38
C PHE A 100 -10.11 2.92 14.41
N LYS A 101 -11.28 2.38 14.04
CA LYS A 101 -12.39 2.14 14.99
C LYS A 101 -12.00 1.18 16.11
N GLU A 102 -11.30 0.09 15.79
CA GLU A 102 -10.79 -0.86 16.79
C GLU A 102 -9.85 -0.20 17.81
N HIS A 103 -9.11 0.84 17.39
CA HIS A 103 -8.23 1.62 18.26
C HIS A 103 -8.94 2.82 18.94
N GLY A 104 -10.27 2.89 18.87
CA GLY A 104 -11.05 3.95 19.51
C GLY A 104 -11.03 5.30 18.77
N MET A 105 -10.69 5.30 17.48
CA MET A 105 -10.62 6.50 16.65
C MET A 105 -11.82 6.61 15.70
N ASN A 106 -12.12 7.83 15.23
CA ASN A 106 -13.17 8.10 14.25
C ASN A 106 -12.74 7.64 12.85
N GLY A 107 -12.95 6.35 12.55
CA GLY A 107 -12.27 5.69 11.42
C GLY A 107 -12.28 6.42 10.09
N LYS A 108 -13.44 6.87 9.60
CA LYS A 108 -13.55 7.59 8.32
C LYS A 108 -12.85 8.96 8.37
N GLU A 109 -13.05 9.71 9.44
CA GLU A 109 -12.45 11.04 9.63
C GLU A 109 -10.92 10.96 9.73
N CYS A 110 -10.42 9.96 10.47
CA CYS A 110 -8.98 9.70 10.58
C CYS A 110 -8.38 9.27 9.25
N LEU A 111 -9.08 8.44 8.46
CA LEU A 111 -8.63 8.12 7.11
C LEU A 111 -8.50 9.37 6.24
N LEU A 112 -9.48 10.26 6.27
CA LEU A 112 -9.44 11.53 5.52
C LEU A 112 -8.28 12.43 5.96
N ARG A 113 -8.02 12.53 7.28
CA ARG A 113 -6.85 13.25 7.81
C ARG A 113 -5.55 12.70 7.25
N ASN A 114 -5.38 11.37 7.27
CA ASN A 114 -4.16 10.73 6.75
C ASN A 114 -4.00 10.94 5.23
N ILE A 115 -5.07 10.94 4.45
CA ILE A 115 -5.01 11.28 3.02
C ILE A 115 -4.54 12.73 2.83
N CYS A 116 -5.10 13.66 3.60
CA CYS A 116 -4.73 15.08 3.52
C CYS A 116 -3.25 15.29 3.86
N GLU A 117 -2.79 14.79 5.01
CA GLU A 117 -1.40 14.96 5.45
C GLU A 117 -0.38 14.29 4.52
N ALA A 118 -0.74 13.14 3.94
CA ALA A 118 0.09 12.45 2.96
C ALA A 118 0.26 13.25 1.66
N ALA A 119 -0.76 14.00 1.26
CA ALA A 119 -0.73 14.88 0.08
C ALA A 119 0.01 16.19 0.38
N GLU A 120 -0.11 16.73 1.60
CA GLU A 120 0.61 17.91 2.05
C GLU A 120 2.12 17.64 2.21
N THR A 121 2.48 16.47 2.75
CA THR A 121 3.88 16.06 2.98
C THR A 121 4.19 14.68 2.37
N PRO A 122 4.41 14.60 1.04
CA PRO A 122 4.64 13.33 0.37
C PRO A 122 5.91 12.61 0.85
N LEU A 123 5.78 11.33 1.20
CA LEU A 123 6.89 10.47 1.61
C LEU A 123 7.73 9.98 0.41
N HIS A 124 8.45 10.88 -0.27
CA HIS A 124 9.19 10.53 -1.50
C HIS A 124 10.50 9.75 -1.29
N HIS A 125 10.91 9.45 -0.05
CA HIS A 125 12.26 8.92 0.24
C HIS A 125 12.33 7.72 1.20
N ASN A 126 11.21 7.05 1.50
CA ASN A 126 11.16 5.96 2.49
C ASN A 126 11.23 4.54 1.90
N GLY A 127 11.83 4.38 0.71
CA GLY A 127 11.93 3.09 0.03
C GLY A 127 10.55 2.46 -0.26
N LEU A 128 10.43 1.14 -0.11
CA LEU A 128 9.19 0.40 -0.39
C LEU A 128 7.99 0.92 0.44
N LEU A 129 8.21 1.27 1.71
CA LEU A 129 7.15 1.76 2.58
C LEU A 129 6.59 3.10 2.08
N GLY A 130 7.46 4.01 1.65
CA GLY A 130 7.03 5.29 1.06
C GLY A 130 6.14 5.09 -0.17
N HIS A 131 6.50 4.14 -1.05
CA HIS A 131 5.67 3.80 -2.20
C HIS A 131 4.32 3.19 -1.82
N ILE A 132 4.28 2.30 -0.82
CA ILE A 132 3.01 1.74 -0.33
C ILE A 132 2.10 2.84 0.22
N MET A 133 2.64 3.73 1.07
CA MET A 133 1.90 4.85 1.64
C MET A 133 1.38 5.80 0.56
N HIS A 134 2.21 6.12 -0.43
CA HIS A 134 1.82 6.94 -1.57
C HIS A 134 0.64 6.30 -2.33
N ILE A 135 0.69 5.00 -2.65
CA ILE A 135 -0.39 4.31 -3.37
C ILE A 135 -1.69 4.31 -2.57
N VAL A 136 -1.62 4.06 -1.25
CA VAL A 136 -2.80 3.96 -0.39
C VAL A 136 -3.45 5.33 -0.17
N PHE A 137 -2.66 6.36 0.12
CA PHE A 137 -3.15 7.68 0.53
C PHE A 137 -3.20 8.71 -0.59
N THR A 138 -2.93 8.33 -1.84
CA THR A 138 -3.07 9.21 -3.02
C THR A 138 -4.16 8.67 -3.95
N PRO A 139 -5.44 9.00 -3.69
CA PRO A 139 -6.60 8.60 -4.49
C PRO A 139 -6.42 8.70 -6.00
N SER A 140 -5.82 9.81 -6.44
CA SER A 140 -5.60 10.14 -7.86
C SER A 140 -4.54 9.28 -8.56
N SER A 141 -3.69 8.56 -7.81
CA SER A 141 -2.56 7.79 -8.36
C SER A 141 -2.96 6.46 -9.02
N SER A 142 -4.21 6.02 -8.83
CA SER A 142 -4.72 4.74 -9.29
C SER A 142 -5.93 4.87 -10.23
N LYS A 143 -6.39 3.74 -10.76
CA LYS A 143 -7.63 3.68 -11.55
C LYS A 143 -8.81 4.20 -10.71
N ASP A 144 -9.70 4.96 -11.35
CA ASP A 144 -10.94 5.39 -10.70
C ASP A 144 -11.85 4.17 -10.45
N GLU A 145 -12.18 3.97 -9.17
CA GLU A 145 -13.02 2.88 -8.67
C GLU A 145 -14.40 3.41 -8.21
N ASN A 146 -14.77 4.64 -8.58
CA ASN A 146 -16.02 5.29 -8.18
C ASN A 146 -16.12 5.44 -6.65
N LEU A 147 -15.03 5.90 -6.05
CA LEU A 147 -14.98 6.23 -4.63
C LEU A 147 -15.65 7.56 -4.33
N ASP A 148 -16.14 7.71 -3.10
CA ASP A 148 -16.79 8.92 -2.63
C ASP A 148 -15.87 10.15 -2.82
N ASP A 149 -16.44 11.25 -3.34
CA ASP A 149 -15.69 12.45 -3.74
C ASP A 149 -14.92 13.07 -2.58
N ILE A 150 -15.36 12.84 -1.35
CA ILE A 150 -14.71 13.28 -0.11
C ILE A 150 -13.23 12.85 -0.01
N TYR A 151 -12.86 11.69 -0.58
CA TYR A 151 -11.48 11.20 -0.52
C TYR A 151 -10.58 12.02 -1.45
N TYR A 152 -11.10 12.40 -2.62
CA TYR A 152 -10.42 13.28 -3.56
C TYR A 152 -10.39 14.74 -3.05
N GLU A 153 -11.42 15.18 -2.33
CA GLU A 153 -11.44 16.49 -1.66
C GLU A 153 -10.35 16.59 -0.58
N ALA A 154 -10.15 15.52 0.20
CA ALA A 154 -9.08 15.46 1.21
C ALA A 154 -7.70 15.55 0.57
N GLU A 155 -7.45 14.81 -0.51
CA GLU A 155 -6.21 14.89 -1.27
C GLU A 155 -5.98 16.32 -1.82
N ALA A 156 -7.00 16.90 -2.44
CA ALA A 156 -6.92 18.26 -2.99
C ALA A 156 -6.67 19.33 -1.91
N SER A 157 -7.19 19.14 -0.71
CA SER A 157 -6.94 20.03 0.43
C SER A 157 -5.51 19.91 0.94
N GLY A 158 -4.96 18.69 1.00
CA GLY A 158 -3.56 18.47 1.32
C GLY A 158 -2.60 19.09 0.31
N LEU A 159 -2.91 19.01 -0.99
CA LEU A 159 -2.13 19.71 -2.03
C LEU A 159 -2.12 21.24 -1.89
N ARG A 160 -3.12 21.80 -1.20
CA ARG A 160 -3.18 23.24 -0.86
C ARG A 160 -2.56 23.57 0.50
N GLY A 161 -2.17 22.56 1.29
CA GLY A 161 -1.72 22.72 2.67
C GLY A 161 -2.82 23.15 3.63
N ASP A 162 -4.07 22.73 3.37
CA ASP A 162 -5.26 23.11 4.18
C ASP A 162 -5.86 21.87 4.85
N CYS A 163 -5.09 21.26 5.76
CA CYS A 163 -5.50 20.04 6.48
C CYS A 163 -6.13 20.30 7.85
N ASP A 164 -6.21 21.54 8.30
CA ASP A 164 -6.71 21.94 9.64
C ASP A 164 -8.11 21.38 9.92
N LYS A 165 -9.01 21.43 8.93
CA LYS A 165 -10.37 20.86 9.00
C LYS A 165 -10.38 19.38 9.41
N TYR A 166 -9.38 18.61 9.02
CA TYR A 166 -9.29 17.18 9.33
C TYR A 166 -8.57 16.90 10.65
N MET A 167 -7.72 17.83 11.11
CA MET A 167 -7.06 17.73 12.42
C MET A 167 -8.07 17.79 13.58
N ASP A 168 -9.11 18.62 13.44
CA ASP A 168 -10.17 18.75 14.44
C ASP A 168 -11.03 17.48 14.59
N LEU A 169 -11.18 16.72 13.50
CA LEU A 169 -12.02 15.51 13.44
C LEU A 169 -11.29 14.27 13.95
N CYS A 170 -9.97 14.22 13.76
CA CYS A 170 -9.17 13.10 14.22
C CYS A 170 -7.86 13.62 14.82
N PRO A 171 -7.60 13.48 16.12
CA PRO A 171 -6.39 14.04 16.76
C PRO A 171 -5.12 13.20 16.52
N TYR A 172 -5.24 11.98 16.00
CA TYR A 172 -4.11 11.07 15.81
C TYR A 172 -3.81 10.83 14.32
N SER A 173 -2.58 11.16 13.90
CA SER A 173 -2.06 10.81 12.59
C SER A 173 -1.26 9.51 12.64
N LEU A 174 -1.32 8.68 11.58
CA LEU A 174 -0.39 7.57 11.41
C LEU A 174 1.05 8.08 11.20
N PHE A 175 1.21 9.26 10.60
CA PHE A 175 2.52 9.83 10.31
C PHE A 175 3.23 10.30 11.58
N ASP A 176 2.51 10.69 12.63
CA ASP A 176 3.09 11.03 13.94
C ASP A 176 3.76 9.82 14.63
N ILE A 177 3.21 8.63 14.40
CA ILE A 177 3.75 7.36 14.93
C ILE A 177 5.04 6.99 14.20
N ILE A 178 5.10 7.22 12.89
CA ILE A 178 6.23 6.82 12.04
C ILE A 178 7.39 7.84 12.11
N THR A 179 7.08 9.14 12.25
CA THR A 179 8.08 10.22 12.21
C THR A 179 8.94 10.29 13.47
N ARG A 180 8.50 9.74 14.61
CA ARG A 180 9.28 9.73 15.86
C ARG A 180 10.54 8.84 15.85
N LEU A 181 10.83 8.11 14.78
CA LEU A 181 11.98 7.20 14.72
C LEU A 181 13.29 7.83 14.23
N VAL A 182 13.32 9.13 13.89
CA VAL A 182 14.56 9.80 13.44
C VAL A 182 14.73 11.18 14.10
N GLU A 183 14.92 11.22 15.41
CA GLU A 183 15.70 12.31 16.02
C GLU A 183 17.18 11.86 16.09
N VAL A 184 17.92 12.11 15.01
CA VAL A 184 19.38 12.09 15.07
C VAL A 184 19.80 13.39 15.74
N ARG A 185 20.05 13.31 17.04
CA ARG A 185 20.65 14.40 17.80
C ARG A 185 22.10 14.56 17.33
N HIS A 186 22.38 15.66 16.62
CA HIS A 186 23.74 16.11 16.33
C HIS A 186 24.49 16.46 17.62
#